data_AF-A0A178IQ63-F1
#
_entry.id   AF-A0A178IQ63-F1
#
_cell.length_a   1.000
_cell.length_b   1.000
_cell.length_c   1.000
_cell.angle_alpha   90.00
_cell.angle_beta   90.00
_cell.angle_gamma   90.00
#
_symmetry.space_group_name_H-M   'P 1'
#
loop_
_entity.id
_entity.type
_entity.pdbx_description
1 polymer ?
#
loop_
_entity_poly.entity_id
_entity_poly.type
_entity_poly.pdbx_seq_one_letter_code
_entity_poly.pdbx_strand_id
1 'polypeptide(L)'
;MIEAFLNERGLRLSPEKTKVTHITEGIDFLGQNIRSYNGGVLVTPSKKNALSFLAKIRELINANKGASHEKLIRVLNPVIRGWANYHRHISAK
;
A
#
# COMPACT_ATOMS: atom_id res chain seq x y z
N MET A 1 -12.40 -25.21 -8.34
CA MET A 1 -11.60 -24.91 -9.55
C MET A 1 -10.21 -24.37 -9.19
N ILE A 2 -10.08 -23.25 -8.45
CA ILE A 2 -8.75 -22.74 -8.03
C ILE A 2 -8.07 -23.63 -6.97
N GLU A 3 -8.80 -24.08 -5.95
CA GLU A 3 -8.21 -24.90 -4.88
C GLU A 3 -7.67 -26.24 -5.39
N ALA A 4 -8.43 -26.91 -6.26
CA ALA A 4 -7.99 -28.14 -6.92
C ALA A 4 -6.71 -27.92 -7.74
N PHE A 5 -6.67 -26.85 -8.55
CA PHE A 5 -5.51 -26.47 -9.35
C PHE A 5 -4.24 -26.22 -8.50
N LEU A 6 -4.39 -25.56 -7.34
CA LEU A 6 -3.28 -25.31 -6.42
C LEU A 6 -2.84 -26.60 -5.70
N ASN A 7 -3.79 -27.44 -5.31
CA ASN A 7 -3.52 -28.65 -4.55
C ASN A 7 -2.68 -29.67 -5.33
N GLU A 8 -2.88 -29.80 -6.65
CA GLU A 8 -2.01 -30.60 -7.54
C GLU A 8 -0.53 -30.18 -7.48
N ARG A 9 -0.26 -28.91 -7.14
CA ARG A 9 1.08 -28.32 -7.04
C ARG A 9 1.58 -28.22 -5.61
N GLY A 10 0.89 -28.83 -4.65
CA GLY A 10 1.23 -28.77 -3.23
C GLY A 10 0.94 -27.43 -2.56
N LEU A 11 0.12 -26.57 -3.17
CA LEU A 11 -0.25 -25.26 -2.63
C LEU A 11 -1.69 -25.27 -2.10
N ARG A 12 -1.95 -24.45 -1.08
CA ARG A 12 -3.29 -24.25 -0.50
C ARG A 12 -3.54 -22.78 -0.24
N LEU A 13 -4.79 -22.35 -0.34
CA LEU A 13 -5.20 -21.01 0.08
C LEU A 13 -5.12 -20.88 1.60
N SER A 14 -4.76 -19.69 2.07
CA SER A 14 -4.75 -19.36 3.49
C SER A 14 -6.14 -18.81 3.88
N PRO A 15 -6.95 -19.52 4.69
CA PRO A 15 -8.31 -19.07 5.03
C PRO A 15 -8.33 -17.67 5.66
N GLU A 16 -7.31 -17.32 6.44
CA GLU A 16 -7.16 -16.00 7.06
C GLU A 16 -6.97 -14.85 6.05
N LYS A 17 -6.33 -15.12 4.90
CA LYS A 17 -5.97 -14.11 3.90
C LYS A 17 -6.94 -14.07 2.73
N THR A 18 -7.74 -15.12 2.57
CA THR A 18 -8.73 -15.23 1.49
C THR A 18 -10.06 -14.67 1.96
N LYS A 19 -10.51 -13.59 1.32
CA LYS A 19 -11.80 -12.96 1.60
C LYS A 19 -12.53 -12.65 0.30
N VAL A 20 -13.80 -13.02 0.24
CA VAL A 20 -14.75 -12.52 -0.78
C VAL A 20 -15.52 -11.36 -0.14
N THR A 21 -15.57 -10.22 -0.81
CA THR A 21 -16.15 -8.98 -0.28
C THR A 21 -16.90 -8.27 -1.40
N HIS A 22 -17.93 -7.49 -1.07
CA HIS A 22 -18.65 -6.75 -2.09
C HIS A 22 -17.82 -5.55 -2.58
N ILE A 23 -17.94 -5.16 -3.85
CA ILE A 23 -17.14 -4.05 -4.42
C ILE A 23 -17.34 -2.71 -3.70
N THR A 24 -18.50 -2.53 -3.05
CA THR A 24 -18.80 -1.34 -2.22
C THR A 24 -18.19 -1.38 -0.82
N GLU A 25 -17.71 -2.53 -0.36
CA GLU A 25 -16.90 -2.67 0.85
C GLU A 25 -15.41 -2.43 0.52
N GLY A 26 -15.00 -2.87 -0.66
CA GLY A 26 -13.66 -2.69 -1.20
C GLY A 26 -12.64 -3.71 -0.72
N ILE A 27 -11.47 -3.71 -1.34
CA ILE A 27 -10.37 -4.63 -1.06
C ILE A 27 -9.02 -3.90 -1.10
N ASP A 28 -8.13 -4.27 -0.18
CA ASP A 28 -6.74 -3.84 -0.23
C ASP A 28 -5.93 -4.80 -1.10
N PHE A 29 -5.32 -4.29 -2.17
CA PHE A 29 -4.48 -5.04 -3.09
C PHE A 29 -3.25 -4.23 -3.49
N LEU A 30 -2.05 -4.83 -3.32
CA LEU A 30 -0.76 -4.18 -3.63
C LEU A 30 -0.64 -2.76 -3.06
N GLY A 31 -1.03 -2.57 -1.80
CA GLY A 31 -0.92 -1.28 -1.12
C GLY A 31 -1.96 -0.23 -1.54
N GLN A 32 -2.93 -0.58 -2.38
CA GLN A 32 -4.04 0.28 -2.80
C GLN A 32 -5.36 -0.28 -2.27
N ASN A 33 -6.32 0.58 -1.95
CA ASN A 33 -7.69 0.23 -1.66
C ASN A 33 -8.54 0.46 -2.91
N ILE A 34 -9.23 -0.59 -3.37
CA ILE A 34 -10.11 -0.56 -4.55
C ILE A 34 -11.54 -0.65 -4.03
N ARG A 35 -12.36 0.37 -4.27
CA ARG A 35 -13.74 0.41 -3.78
C ARG A 35 -14.66 1.15 -4.74
N SER A 36 -15.88 0.65 -4.91
CA SER A 36 -16.93 1.32 -5.69
C SER A 36 -17.78 2.21 -4.80
N TYR A 37 -18.05 3.43 -5.27
CA TYR A 37 -18.92 4.43 -4.68
C TYR A 37 -19.92 4.88 -5.74
N ASN A 38 -21.22 4.71 -5.48
CA ASN A 38 -22.32 5.20 -6.34
C ASN A 38 -22.11 4.94 -7.84
N GLY A 39 -21.60 3.76 -8.21
CA GLY A 39 -21.36 3.35 -9.60
C GLY A 39 -19.98 3.67 -10.17
N GLY A 40 -19.13 4.42 -9.45
CA GLY A 40 -17.74 4.71 -9.84
C GLY A 40 -16.72 3.97 -8.98
N VAL A 41 -15.65 3.46 -9.59
CA VAL A 41 -14.54 2.83 -8.85
C VAL A 41 -13.50 3.90 -8.49
N LEU A 42 -13.17 3.97 -7.21
CA LEU A 42 -12.08 4.79 -6.69
C LEU A 42 -10.96 3.87 -6.19
N VAL A 43 -9.74 4.17 -6.64
CA VAL A 43 -8.53 3.51 -6.17
C VAL A 43 -7.70 4.53 -5.40
N THR A 44 -7.44 4.26 -4.13
CA THR A 44 -6.65 5.13 -3.23
C THR A 44 -5.52 4.33 -2.59
N PRO A 45 -4.47 4.96 -2.01
CA PRO A 45 -3.54 4.23 -1.17
C PRO A 45 -4.29 3.57 0.00
N SER A 46 -4.05 2.29 0.26
CA SER A 46 -4.64 1.64 1.43
C SER A 46 -4.16 2.31 2.71
N LYS A 47 -5.03 2.38 3.72
CA LYS A 47 -4.70 2.98 5.03
C LYS A 47 -3.45 2.35 5.63
N LYS A 48 -3.32 1.02 5.53
CA LYS A 48 -2.14 0.27 6.00
C LYS A 48 -0.86 0.73 5.30
N ASN A 49 -0.90 0.88 3.98
CA ASN A 49 0.27 1.30 3.21
C ASN A 49 0.67 2.75 3.55
N ALA A 50 -0.30 3.66 3.62
CA ALA A 50 -0.05 5.06 4.00
C ALA A 50 0.57 5.18 5.40
N LEU A 51 0.04 4.45 6.39
CA LEU A 51 0.58 4.43 7.75
C LEU A 51 1.99 3.84 7.79
N SER A 52 2.25 2.76 7.05
CA SER A 52 3.60 2.16 6.93
C SER A 52 4.60 3.15 6.33
N PHE A 53 4.20 3.89 5.29
CA PHE A 53 5.03 4.93 4.71
C PHE A 53 5.32 6.07 5.70
N LEU A 54 4.32 6.55 6.43
CA LEU A 54 4.50 7.57 7.46
C LEU A 54 5.42 7.09 8.60
N ALA A 55 5.29 5.84 9.03
CA ALA A 55 6.17 5.23 10.02
C ALA A 55 7.64 5.24 9.54
N LYS A 56 7.88 4.83 8.28
CA LYS A 56 9.22 4.89 7.67
C LYS A 56 9.79 6.30 7.64
N ILE A 57 8.99 7.31 7.27
CA ILE A 57 9.43 8.71 7.30
C ILE A 57 9.79 9.14 8.73
N ARG A 58 8.96 8.79 9.71
CA ARG A 58 9.23 9.09 11.12
C ARG A 58 10.52 8.45 11.62
N GLU A 59 10.78 7.20 11.26
CA GLU A 59 12.03 6.49 11.57
C GLU A 59 13.24 7.19 10.96
N LEU A 60 13.17 7.57 9.68
CA LEU A 60 14.24 8.29 9.00
C LEU A 60 14.57 9.63 9.67
N ILE A 61 13.55 10.40 10.07
CA ILE A 61 13.73 11.65 10.80
C ILE A 61 14.36 11.37 12.17
N ASN A 62 13.87 10.37 12.89
CA ASN A 62 14.39 10.01 14.22
C ASN A 62 15.85 9.55 14.18
N ALA A 63 16.25 8.82 13.14
CA ALA A 63 17.63 8.39 12.93
C ALA A 63 18.59 9.54 12.55
N ASN A 64 18.05 10.68 12.13
CA ASN A 64 18.82 11.83 11.63
C ASN A 64 18.59 13.11 12.45
N LYS A 65 18.21 13.00 13.74
CA LYS A 65 17.91 14.18 14.60
C LYS A 65 19.04 15.21 14.68
N GLY A 66 20.30 14.78 14.61
CA GLY A 66 21.47 15.67 14.64
C GLY A 66 22.02 16.03 13.25
N ALA A 67 21.37 15.60 12.17
CA ALA A 67 21.81 15.90 10.81
C ALA A 67 21.45 17.35 10.44
N SER A 68 22.23 17.96 9.54
CA SER A 68 21.85 19.23 8.94
C SER A 68 20.55 19.08 8.14
N HIS A 69 19.79 20.17 8.03
CA HIS A 69 18.57 20.23 7.23
C HIS A 69 18.80 19.73 5.80
N GLU A 70 19.92 20.11 5.19
CA GLU A 70 20.27 19.68 3.84
C GLU A 70 20.45 18.16 3.72
N LYS A 71 21.15 17.54 4.68
CA LYS A 71 21.33 16.09 4.71
C LYS A 71 19.99 15.38 4.88
N LEU A 72 19.12 15.87 5.76
CA LEU A 72 17.80 15.30 5.97
C LEU A 72 16.94 15.38 4.69
N ILE A 73 16.95 16.53 4.00
CA ILE A 73 16.26 16.72 2.71
C ILE A 73 16.79 15.74 1.65
N ARG A 74 18.12 15.60 1.53
CA ARG A 74 18.73 14.65 0.58
C ARG A 74 18.30 13.20 0.83
N VAL A 75 18.09 12.82 2.09
CA VAL A 75 17.63 11.47 2.46
C VAL A 75 16.12 11.29 2.23
N LEU A 76 15.30 12.27 2.58
CA LEU A 76 13.84 12.15 2.49
C LEU A 76 13.32 12.25 1.04
N ASN A 77 13.91 13.13 0.22
CA ASN A 77 13.40 13.42 -1.12
C ASN A 77 13.27 12.18 -2.04
N PRO A 78 14.25 11.26 -2.13
CA PRO A 78 14.11 10.05 -2.93
C PRO A 78 13.00 9.12 -2.44
N VAL A 79 12.79 9.03 -1.12
CA VAL A 79 11.76 8.18 -0.51
C VAL A 79 10.37 8.72 -0.81
N ILE A 80 10.16 10.03 -0.65
CA ILE A 80 8.91 10.71 -0.97
C ILE A 80 8.63 10.62 -2.48
N ARG A 81 9.64 10.85 -3.31
CA ARG A 81 9.50 10.75 -4.77
C ARG A 81 9.14 9.34 -5.21
N GLY A 82 9.77 8.33 -4.63
CA GLY A 82 9.45 6.92 -4.89
C GLY A 82 7.99 6.60 -4.57
N TRP A 83 7.49 7.07 -3.43
CA TRP A 83 6.09 6.93 -3.04
C TRP A 83 5.13 7.62 -4.01
N ALA A 84 5.42 8.88 -4.35
CA ALA A 84 4.63 9.64 -5.30
C ALA A 84 4.59 8.97 -6.69
N ASN A 85 5.73 8.47 -7.17
CA ASN A 85 5.82 7.75 -8.43
C ASN A 85 5.02 6.44 -8.42
N TYR A 86 5.06 5.70 -7.32
CA TYR A 86 4.32 4.45 -7.18
C TYR A 86 2.80 4.66 -7.22
N HIS A 87 2.31 5.73 -6.60
CA HIS A 87 0.88 6.07 -6.54
C HIS A 87 0.41 7.08 -7.61
N ARG A 88 1.24 7.40 -8.62
CA ARG A 88 0.93 8.47 -9.60
C ARG A 88 -0.30 8.22 -10.48
N HIS A 89 -0.75 6.97 -10.60
CA HIS A 89 -1.84 6.57 -11.49
C HIS A 89 -3.18 6.38 -10.77
N ILE A 90 -3.22 6.59 -9.45
CA ILE A 90 -4.42 6.39 -8.65
C ILE A 90 -4.92 7.71 -8.07
N SER A 91 -6.13 7.69 -7.51
CA SER A 91 -6.65 8.85 -6.77
C SER A 91 -5.99 8.91 -5.39
N ALA A 92 -4.84 9.58 -5.32
CA ALA A 92 -4.09 9.82 -4.09
C ALA A 92 -4.44 11.16 -3.40
N LYS A 93 -5.58 11.77 -3.76
CA LYS A 93 -6.08 13.01 -3.15
C LYS A 93 -6.53 12.79 -1.71
#